data_AF-A0A7J6SBB9-F1
#
_entry.id   AF-A0A7J6SBB9-F1
#
_cell.length_a   1.000
_cell.length_b   1.000
_cell.length_c   1.000
_cell.angle_alpha   90.00
_cell.angle_beta   90.00
_cell.angle_gamma   90.00
#
_symmetry.space_group_name_H-M   'P 1'
#
loop_
_entity.id
_entity.type
_entity.pdbx_description
1 polymer ?
#
loop_
_entity_poly.entity_id
_entity_poly.type
_entity_poly.pdbx_seq_one_letter_code
_entity_poly.pdbx_strand_id
1 'polypeptide(L)'
;MSDGGSSDRRASPTVAVPVDTTLTPPPTPKTGEMPRMVSQASCTVLHNSMVTRYGDRMLDDGVVSYSLLESMGMWIGERLGKQELETMYPEQKASLERDDLAVKNVCKHLWPRLYGKQADRLQTDNRGSYVIHDNGF
;
A
#
# COMPACT_ATOMS: atom_id res chain seq x y z
N MET A 1 -12.57 54.51 25.63
CA MET A 1 -13.57 55.49 25.14
C MET A 1 -12.93 56.18 23.95
N SER A 2 -13.39 56.09 22.72
CA SER A 2 -14.48 55.39 22.06
C SER A 2 -14.23 55.61 20.55
N ASP A 3 -14.56 54.61 19.74
CA ASP A 3 -15.22 54.67 18.42
C ASP A 3 -14.73 55.72 17.39
N GLY A 4 -14.22 55.30 16.23
CA GLY A 4 -15.03 54.83 15.09
C GLY A 4 -14.74 55.78 13.92
N GLY A 5 -14.81 55.43 12.64
CA GLY A 5 -15.21 54.25 11.88
C GLY A 5 -15.27 54.66 10.40
N SER A 6 -15.31 53.67 9.49
CA SER A 6 -15.78 53.75 8.08
C SER A 6 -15.01 54.68 7.11
N SER A 7 -14.79 54.40 5.83
CA SER A 7 -15.47 53.61 4.79
C SER A 7 -14.52 53.68 3.56
N ASP A 8 -14.54 52.91 2.47
CA ASP A 8 -15.46 51.95 1.89
C ASP A 8 -14.66 51.25 0.77
N ARG A 9 -14.56 49.92 0.76
CA ARG A 9 -14.20 49.16 -0.45
C ARG A 9 -15.39 48.31 -0.86
N ARG A 10 -16.16 48.90 -1.78
CA ARG A 10 -16.97 48.29 -2.84
C ARG A 10 -17.22 46.78 -2.70
N ALA A 11 -18.43 46.46 -2.26
CA ALA A 11 -19.01 45.12 -2.33
C ALA A 11 -19.26 44.69 -3.79
N SER A 12 -19.05 43.42 -4.08
CA SER A 12 -19.78 42.68 -5.12
C SER A 12 -20.11 41.29 -4.55
N PRO A 13 -21.31 40.77 -4.80
CA PRO A 13 -21.88 39.69 -4.00
C PRO A 13 -21.28 38.32 -4.34
N THR A 14 -20.95 37.61 -3.26
CA THR A 14 -20.69 36.19 -3.13
C THR A 14 -21.78 35.34 -3.78
N VAL A 15 -21.42 34.50 -4.75
CA VAL A 15 -22.14 33.25 -5.01
C VAL A 15 -21.33 32.13 -4.36
N ALA A 16 -21.67 31.82 -3.12
CA ALA A 16 -21.16 30.64 -2.44
C ALA A 16 -21.94 29.43 -2.98
N VAL A 17 -21.23 28.55 -3.69
CA VAL A 17 -21.74 27.20 -3.97
C VAL A 17 -21.67 26.44 -2.64
N PRO A 18 -22.78 25.90 -2.11
CA PRO A 18 -22.72 25.09 -0.90
C PRO A 18 -22.00 23.76 -1.24
N VAL A 19 -20.78 23.61 -0.75
CA VAL A 19 -20.14 22.30 -0.59
C VAL A 19 -20.82 21.64 0.60
N ASP A 20 -21.79 20.78 0.30
CA ASP A 20 -22.40 19.87 1.25
C ASP A 20 -21.31 18.92 1.77
N THR A 21 -20.72 19.30 2.90
CA THR A 21 -19.74 18.47 3.62
C THR A 21 -20.49 17.57 4.58
N THR A 22 -21.29 16.66 4.05
CA THR A 22 -21.76 15.49 4.78
C THR A 22 -20.76 14.35 4.58
N LEU A 23 -19.57 14.52 5.15
CA LEU A 23 -18.64 13.41 5.38
C LEU A 23 -19.25 12.52 6.47
N THR A 24 -20.13 11.60 6.07
CA THR A 24 -20.46 10.44 6.90
C THR A 24 -19.18 9.69 7.21
N PRO A 25 -18.92 9.32 8.48
CA PRO A 25 -17.75 8.53 8.84
C PRO A 25 -17.75 7.21 8.03
N PRO A 26 -16.58 6.69 7.64
CA PRO A 26 -16.49 5.43 6.92
C PRO A 26 -17.24 4.35 7.72
N PRO A 27 -18.11 3.55 7.08
CA PRO A 27 -18.85 2.52 7.78
C PRO A 27 -17.87 1.56 8.43
N THR A 28 -18.02 1.36 9.74
CA THR A 28 -17.32 0.28 10.44
C THR A 28 -17.71 -1.04 9.78
N PRO A 29 -16.74 -1.93 9.51
CA PRO A 29 -17.02 -3.19 8.81
C PRO A 29 -18.02 -4.00 9.64
N LYS A 30 -19.18 -4.26 9.04
CA LYS A 30 -20.24 -5.07 9.65
C LYS A 30 -19.81 -6.53 9.57
N THR A 31 -19.86 -7.23 10.71
CA THR A 31 -19.52 -8.65 10.84
C THR A 31 -20.36 -9.47 9.83
N GLY A 32 -19.74 -9.90 8.72
CA GLY A 32 -20.38 -10.72 7.69
C GLY A 32 -20.25 -10.24 6.23
N GLU A 33 -19.62 -9.08 5.95
CA GLU A 33 -19.39 -8.67 4.56
C GLU A 33 -18.36 -9.58 3.88
N MET A 34 -18.75 -10.21 2.76
CA MET A 34 -17.80 -10.95 1.92
C MET A 34 -16.71 -9.99 1.43
N PRO A 35 -15.43 -10.38 1.50
CA PRO A 35 -14.34 -9.55 1.00
C PRO A 35 -14.62 -9.12 -0.44
N ARG A 36 -14.43 -7.83 -0.75
CA ARG A 36 -14.53 -7.37 -2.13
C ARG A 36 -13.46 -8.08 -2.96
N MET A 37 -13.89 -8.89 -3.91
CA MET A 37 -13.01 -9.60 -4.82
C MET A 37 -12.87 -8.81 -6.12
N VAL A 38 -11.65 -8.75 -6.65
CA VAL A 38 -11.33 -8.16 -7.95
C VAL A 38 -10.69 -9.24 -8.81
N SER A 39 -10.94 -9.22 -10.11
CA SER A 39 -10.32 -10.20 -11.01
C SER A 39 -8.79 -10.02 -11.02
N GLN A 40 -8.06 -11.13 -10.98
CA GLN A 40 -6.60 -11.11 -11.07
C GLN A 40 -6.13 -10.42 -12.36
N ALA A 41 -6.84 -10.66 -13.48
CA ALA A 41 -6.57 -10.03 -14.77
C ALA A 41 -6.61 -8.49 -14.69
N SER A 42 -7.55 -7.92 -13.93
CA SER A 42 -7.61 -6.46 -13.72
C SER A 42 -6.34 -5.94 -13.02
N CYS A 43 -5.85 -6.65 -12.02
CA CYS A 43 -4.61 -6.30 -11.32
C CYS A 43 -3.40 -6.39 -12.26
N THR A 44 -3.29 -7.48 -13.03
CA THR A 44 -2.20 -7.68 -14.01
C THR A 44 -2.16 -6.58 -15.07
N VAL A 45 -3.31 -6.19 -15.62
CA VAL A 45 -3.37 -5.12 -16.63
C VAL A 45 -2.94 -3.78 -16.05
N LEU A 46 -3.36 -3.46 -14.83
CA LEU A 46 -2.96 -2.23 -14.13
C LEU A 46 -1.45 -2.24 -13.81
N HIS A 47 -0.93 -3.35 -13.29
CA HIS A 47 0.48 -3.52 -13.00
C HIS A 47 1.33 -3.35 -14.27
N ASN A 48 0.98 -4.02 -15.36
CA ASN A 48 1.69 -3.90 -16.63
C ASN A 48 1.64 -2.47 -17.16
N SER A 49 0.48 -1.82 -17.12
CA SER A 49 0.34 -0.42 -17.55
C SER A 49 1.21 0.52 -16.70
N MET A 50 1.32 0.25 -15.40
CA MET A 50 2.17 1.00 -14.47
C MET A 50 3.65 0.81 -14.80
N VAL A 51 4.10 -0.44 -14.94
CA VAL A 51 5.49 -0.76 -15.32
C VAL A 51 5.85 -0.19 -16.68
N THR A 52 4.98 -0.27 -17.70
CA THR A 52 5.24 0.36 -19.00
C THR A 52 5.37 1.87 -18.88
N ARG A 53 4.43 2.54 -18.18
CA ARG A 53 4.45 4.00 -18.03
C ARG A 53 5.68 4.51 -17.28
N TYR A 54 6.12 3.76 -16.27
CA TYR A 54 7.30 4.13 -15.48
C TYR A 54 8.60 3.58 -16.07
N GLY A 55 8.55 2.53 -16.89
CA GLY A 55 9.73 1.94 -17.56
C GLY A 55 10.47 2.96 -18.42
N ASP A 56 9.73 3.80 -19.15
CA ASP A 56 10.32 4.90 -19.92
C ASP A 56 11.04 5.93 -19.05
N ARG A 57 10.65 6.05 -17.77
CA ARG A 57 11.27 6.95 -16.78
C ARG A 57 12.36 6.29 -15.96
N MET A 58 12.43 4.96 -15.98
CA MET A 58 13.44 4.18 -15.28
C MET A 58 14.72 4.05 -16.10
N LEU A 59 14.65 4.27 -17.41
CA LEU A 59 15.79 4.28 -18.30
C LEU A 59 16.42 5.68 -18.30
N ASP A 60 17.51 5.86 -17.55
CA ASP A 60 18.37 7.04 -17.61
C ASP A 60 19.76 6.61 -18.10
N ASP A 61 20.28 7.23 -19.17
CA ASP A 61 21.56 6.87 -19.80
C ASP A 61 21.77 5.37 -20.11
N GLY A 62 20.68 4.60 -20.31
CA GLY A 62 20.72 3.15 -20.55
C GLY A 62 20.84 2.30 -19.28
N VAL A 63 20.82 2.93 -18.09
CA VAL A 63 20.76 2.26 -16.79
C VAL A 63 19.32 2.25 -16.29
N VAL A 64 18.79 1.07 -15.96
CA VAL A 64 17.47 0.94 -15.36
C VAL A 64 17.55 1.26 -13.86
N SER A 65 16.99 2.39 -13.43
CA SER A 65 16.82 2.75 -12.02
C SER A 65 15.47 2.25 -11.49
N TYR A 66 15.49 1.19 -10.69
CA TYR A 66 14.29 0.62 -10.07
C TYR A 66 13.82 1.38 -8.81
N SER A 67 14.51 2.46 -8.42
CA SER A 67 14.28 3.21 -7.17
C SER A 67 12.83 3.62 -6.93
N LEU A 68 12.11 3.99 -8.00
CA LEU A 68 10.70 4.36 -7.91
C LEU A 68 9.80 3.14 -7.64
N LEU A 69 10.02 2.02 -8.32
CA LEU A 69 9.29 0.77 -8.07
C LEU A 69 9.60 0.23 -6.67
N GLU A 70 10.86 0.28 -6.27
CA GLU A 70 11.30 -0.10 -4.92
C GLU A 70 10.60 0.75 -3.87
N SER A 71 10.57 2.08 -4.04
CA SER A 71 9.86 2.97 -3.13
C SER A 71 8.38 2.59 -3.05
N MET A 72 7.69 2.46 -4.20
CA MET A 72 6.28 2.06 -4.24
C MET A 72 6.03 0.72 -3.55
N GLY A 73 6.90 -0.26 -3.80
CA GLY A 73 6.87 -1.57 -3.14
C GLY A 73 7.04 -1.47 -1.63
N MET A 74 7.95 -0.62 -1.16
CA MET A 74 8.16 -0.35 0.27
C MET A 74 6.90 0.22 0.94
N TRP A 75 6.28 1.24 0.34
CA TRP A 75 5.05 1.86 0.88
C TRP A 75 3.89 0.86 0.96
N ILE A 76 3.70 0.07 -0.10
CA ILE A 76 2.65 -0.96 -0.16
C ILE A 76 2.95 -2.06 0.87
N GLY A 77 4.20 -2.52 0.93
CA GLY A 77 4.66 -3.55 1.84
C GLY A 77 4.49 -3.15 3.31
N GLU A 78 4.84 -1.91 3.68
CA GLU A 78 4.65 -1.40 5.04
C GLU A 78 3.17 -1.38 5.43
N ARG A 79 2.30 -0.91 4.53
CA ARG A 79 0.85 -0.83 4.79
C ARG A 79 0.23 -2.22 4.95
N LEU A 80 0.58 -3.16 4.07
CA LEU A 80 0.08 -4.52 4.14
C LEU A 80 0.65 -5.27 5.34
N GLY A 81 1.93 -5.07 5.66
CA GLY A 81 2.58 -5.65 6.83
C GLY A 81 1.93 -5.20 8.13
N LYS A 82 1.62 -3.91 8.27
CA LYS A 82 0.85 -3.38 9.42
C LYS A 82 -0.54 -4.01 9.52
N GLN A 83 -1.25 -4.11 8.40
CA GLN A 83 -2.56 -4.73 8.37
C GLN A 83 -2.52 -6.21 8.77
N GLU A 84 -1.50 -6.95 8.34
CA GLU A 84 -1.31 -8.34 8.76
C GLU A 84 -1.01 -8.42 10.25
N LEU A 85 -0.13 -7.53 10.75
CA LEU A 85 0.24 -7.45 12.16
C LEU A 85 -0.97 -7.17 13.06
N GLU A 86 -1.94 -6.36 12.63
CA GLU A 86 -3.18 -6.11 13.38
C GLU A 86 -3.98 -7.40 13.62
N THR A 87 -3.92 -8.34 12.66
CA THR A 87 -4.65 -9.62 12.73
C THR A 87 -3.87 -10.76 13.38
N MET A 88 -2.55 -10.61 13.57
CA MET A 88 -1.69 -11.62 14.17
C MET A 88 -1.87 -11.73 15.69
N TYR A 89 -1.75 -12.96 16.20
CA TYR A 89 -1.66 -13.22 17.64
C TYR A 89 -0.32 -12.77 18.23
N PRO A 90 -0.24 -12.46 19.54
CA PRO A 90 0.99 -11.96 20.18
C PRO A 90 2.23 -12.83 19.95
N GLU A 91 2.09 -14.16 19.99
CA GLU A 91 3.18 -15.10 19.75
C GLU A 91 3.71 -15.06 18.31
N GLN A 92 2.84 -14.77 17.34
CA GLN A 92 3.24 -14.58 15.95
C GLN A 92 4.01 -13.27 15.79
N LYS A 93 3.61 -12.21 16.50
CA LYS A 93 4.34 -10.93 16.52
C LYS A 93 5.74 -11.09 17.08
N ALA A 94 5.88 -11.81 18.20
CA ALA A 94 7.18 -12.10 18.79
C ALA A 94 8.10 -12.88 17.83
N SER A 95 7.54 -13.75 16.99
CA SER A 95 8.31 -14.46 15.98
C SER A 95 8.93 -13.55 14.91
N LEU A 96 8.42 -12.33 14.72
CA LEU A 96 8.98 -11.38 13.75
C LEU A 96 10.32 -10.77 14.21
N GLU A 97 10.68 -10.91 15.50
CA GLU A 97 11.98 -10.44 16.02
C GLU A 97 13.16 -11.29 15.55
N ARG A 98 12.88 -12.47 14.99
CA ARG A 98 13.89 -13.37 14.43
C ARG A 98 13.76 -13.42 12.93
N ASP A 99 14.82 -13.07 12.20
CA ASP A 99 14.84 -13.03 10.73
C ASP A 99 14.32 -14.33 10.09
N ASP A 100 14.73 -15.49 10.61
CA ASP A 100 14.34 -16.79 10.07
C ASP A 100 12.83 -17.07 10.18
N LEU A 101 12.20 -16.56 11.24
CA LEU A 101 10.77 -16.69 11.48
C LEU A 101 10.00 -15.57 10.78
N ALA A 102 10.55 -14.35 10.72
CA ALA A 102 9.97 -13.24 9.97
C ALA A 102 9.78 -13.59 8.48
N VAL A 103 10.81 -14.15 7.83
CA VAL A 103 10.72 -14.55 6.43
C VAL A 103 9.74 -15.71 6.22
N LYS A 104 9.66 -16.66 7.16
CA LYS A 104 8.63 -17.71 7.15
C LYS A 104 7.23 -17.15 7.28
N ASN A 105 7.03 -16.13 8.12
CA ASN A 105 5.73 -15.44 8.23
C ASN A 105 5.36 -14.74 6.92
N VAL A 106 6.31 -14.09 6.26
CA VAL A 106 6.09 -13.51 4.91
C VAL A 106 5.61 -14.58 3.94
N CYS A 107 6.30 -15.73 3.87
CA CYS A 107 5.93 -16.82 2.96
C CYS A 107 4.55 -17.43 3.28
N LYS A 108 4.20 -17.53 4.57
CA LYS A 108 2.99 -18.22 5.03
C LYS A 108 1.74 -17.32 5.02
N HIS A 109 1.90 -16.04 5.30
CA HIS A 109 0.78 -15.12 5.55
C HIS A 109 0.69 -14.04 4.47
N LEU A 110 1.79 -13.34 4.20
CA LEU A 110 1.79 -12.22 3.25
C LEU A 110 1.75 -12.69 1.80
N TRP A 111 2.51 -13.73 1.44
CA TRP A 111 2.60 -14.24 0.06
C TRP A 111 1.25 -14.70 -0.50
N PRO A 112 0.48 -15.58 0.19
CA PRO A 112 -0.82 -16.02 -0.31
C PRO A 112 -1.83 -14.89 -0.38
N ARG A 113 -1.70 -13.88 0.50
CA ARG A 113 -2.55 -12.69 0.48
C ARG A 113 -2.29 -11.79 -0.73
N LEU A 114 -1.04 -11.69 -1.17
CA LEU A 114 -0.64 -10.89 -2.33
C LEU A 114 -0.91 -11.59 -3.65
N TYR A 115 -0.53 -12.87 -3.75
CA TYR A 115 -0.47 -13.59 -5.03
C TYR A 115 -1.50 -14.71 -5.16
N GLY A 116 -2.27 -15.00 -4.10
CA GLY A 116 -3.22 -16.12 -4.11
C GLY A 116 -2.57 -17.50 -4.15
N LYS A 117 -1.25 -17.58 -3.93
CA LYS A 117 -0.44 -18.82 -3.94
C LYS A 117 0.62 -18.82 -2.85
N GLN A 118 1.09 -20.00 -2.48
CA GLN A 118 2.27 -20.11 -1.61
C GLN A 118 3.55 -19.80 -2.38
N ALA A 119 4.57 -19.32 -1.67
CA ALA A 119 5.91 -19.21 -2.25
C ALA A 119 6.46 -20.60 -2.57
N ASP A 120 7.11 -20.76 -3.71
CA ASP A 120 7.56 -22.09 -4.16
C ASP A 120 8.72 -22.62 -3.33
N ARG A 121 9.68 -21.74 -3.01
CA ARG A 121 10.87 -22.14 -2.25
C ARG A 121 11.45 -20.98 -1.46
N LEU A 122 11.77 -21.26 -0.20
CA LEU A 122 12.61 -20.41 0.64
C LEU A 122 14.00 -21.04 0.74
N GLN A 123 15.02 -20.33 0.27
CA GLN A 123 16.41 -20.73 0.38
C GLN A 123 17.15 -19.83 1.38
N THR A 124 18.02 -20.42 2.19
CA THR A 124 18.92 -19.69 3.09
C THR A 124 20.36 -19.93 2.63
N ASP A 125 21.13 -18.86 2.49
CA ASP A 125 22.58 -18.95 2.30
C ASP A 125 23.29 -19.13 3.65
N ASN A 126 24.48 -19.71 3.61
CA ASN A 126 25.33 -19.97 4.77
C ASN A 126 25.73 -18.68 5.50
N ARG A 127 25.54 -17.52 4.84
CA ARG A 127 25.78 -16.17 5.36
C ARG A 127 24.54 -15.53 6.02
N GLY A 128 23.44 -16.27 6.16
CA GLY A 128 22.21 -15.77 6.78
C GLY A 128 21.32 -14.93 5.86
N SER A 129 21.56 -14.97 4.53
CA SER A 129 20.66 -14.32 3.56
C SER A 129 19.50 -15.26 3.20
N TYR A 130 18.30 -14.70 3.08
CA TYR A 130 17.09 -15.45 2.71
C TYR A 130 16.62 -15.03 1.33
N VAL A 131 16.31 -16.01 0.48
CA VAL A 131 15.82 -15.80 -0.88
C VAL A 131 14.52 -16.55 -1.06
N ILE A 132 13.47 -15.81 -1.40
CA ILE A 132 12.17 -16.35 -1.78
C ILE A 132 12.17 -16.52 -3.30
N HIS A 133 11.94 -17.74 -3.76
CA HIS A 133 11.79 -18.05 -5.18
C HIS A 133 10.32 -18.25 -5.52
N ASP A 134 9.93 -17.70 -6.66
CA ASP A 134 8.62 -17.86 -7.27
C ASP A 134 8.80 -18.05 -8.77
N ASN A 135 8.41 -19.22 -9.29
CA ASN A 135 8.63 -19.62 -10.68
C ASN A 135 7.50 -19.15 -11.62
N GLY A 136 6.41 -18.62 -11.07
CA GLY A 136 5.21 -18.27 -11.83
C GLY A 136 4.73 -16.85 -11.54
N PHE A 137 5.67 -15.92 -11.35
CA PHE A 137 5.35 -14.51 -11.17
C PHE A 137 4.70 -13.91 -12.42
#